data_AF-A0A9E0EL97-F1
#
_entry.id   AF-A0A9E0EL97-F1
#
_cell.length_a   1.000
_cell.length_b   1.000
_cell.length_c   1.000
_cell.angle_alpha   90.00
_cell.angle_beta   90.00
_cell.angle_gamma   90.00
#
_symmetry.space_group_name_H-M   'P 1'
#
loop_
_entity.id
_entity.type
_entity.pdbx_description
1 polymer ?
#
loop_
_entity_poly.entity_id
_entity_poly.type
_entity_poly.pdbx_seq_one_letter_code
_entity_poly.pdbx_strand_id
1 'polypeptide(L)'
;MQEVYDFANEKMTKSVKSLHNEYVSMRAGKASVSLLDKVVVDYYGCPTPVQQMAAVSVSEGRNLVIQPWDVSTINTIEKAIQASDLGVNPMNDGKVIRLNFPPLTEEKRKLLAKEVGKYAEEAKVAVRSIRR
;
A
#
# COMPACT_ATOMS: atom_id res chain seq x y z
N MET A 1 2.33 40.21 -2.88
CA MET A 1 2.85 39.55 -1.65
C MET A 1 2.03 38.32 -1.31
N GLN A 2 0.70 38.42 -1.18
CA GLN A 2 -0.16 37.27 -0.87
C GLN A 2 -0.01 36.08 -1.84
N GLU A 3 -0.02 36.34 -3.15
CA GLU A 3 0.11 35.30 -4.19
C GLU A 3 1.45 34.52 -4.12
N VAL A 4 2.52 35.18 -3.68
CA VAL A 4 3.85 34.54 -3.52
C VAL A 4 3.83 33.58 -2.33
N TYR A 5 3.17 33.96 -1.24
CA TYR A 5 2.97 33.10 -0.07
C TYR A 5 2.07 31.90 -0.40
N ASP A 6 1.00 32.12 -1.16
CA ASP A 6 0.08 31.06 -1.55
C ASP A 6 0.76 30.04 -2.48
N PHE A 7 1.54 30.50 -3.46
CA PHE A 7 2.32 29.62 -4.33
C PHE A 7 3.40 28.82 -3.60
N ALA A 8 4.09 29.46 -2.64
CA ALA A 8 5.08 28.77 -1.80
C ALA A 8 4.41 27.70 -0.91
N ASN A 9 3.29 28.04 -0.28
CA ASN A 9 2.51 27.10 0.52
C ASN A 9 2.02 25.91 -0.30
N GLU A 10 1.51 26.14 -1.50
CA GLU A 10 1.03 25.07 -2.38
C GLU A 10 2.17 24.09 -2.75
N LYS A 11 3.32 24.63 -3.15
CA LYS A 11 4.51 23.80 -3.47
C LYS A 11 5.02 23.02 -2.27
N MET A 12 5.13 23.65 -1.10
CA MET A 12 5.57 22.97 0.12
C MET A 12 4.58 21.87 0.54
N THR A 13 3.28 22.15 0.46
CA THR A 13 2.22 21.16 0.74
C THR A 13 2.31 19.97 -0.23
N LYS A 14 2.62 20.22 -1.51
CA LYS A 14 2.82 19.15 -2.49
C LYS A 14 4.02 18.28 -2.15
N SER A 15 5.14 18.85 -1.71
CA SER A 15 6.29 18.07 -1.24
C SER A 15 5.97 17.21 -0.02
N VAL A 16 5.21 17.75 0.95
CA VAL A 16 4.76 16.99 2.12
C VAL A 16 3.81 15.86 1.73
N LYS A 17 2.89 16.09 0.78
CA LYS A 17 2.01 15.04 0.24
C LYS A 17 2.79 13.93 -0.46
N SER A 18 3.85 14.26 -1.21
CA SER A 18 4.71 13.24 -1.83
C SER A 18 5.35 12.33 -0.79
N LEU A 19 5.95 12.92 0.26
CA LEU A 19 6.52 12.16 1.38
C LEU A 19 5.46 11.27 2.06
N HIS A 20 4.26 11.80 2.27
CA HIS A 20 3.17 11.03 2.87
C HIS A 20 2.81 9.80 2.01
N ASN A 21 2.72 9.96 0.69
CA ASN A 21 2.43 8.86 -0.22
C ASN A 21 3.55 7.80 -0.23
N GLU A 22 4.81 8.24 -0.17
CA GLU A 22 5.97 7.33 -0.06
C GLU A 22 5.93 6.53 1.25
N TYR A 23 5.53 7.16 2.36
CA TYR A 23 5.38 6.48 3.65
C TYR A 23 4.21 5.50 3.69
N VAL A 24 3.08 5.83 3.06
CA VAL A 24 1.94 4.91 2.94
C VAL A 24 2.29 3.70 2.07
N SER A 25 3.10 3.91 1.03
CA SER A 25 3.61 2.85 0.16
C SER A 25 4.60 1.91 0.88
N MET A 26 5.34 2.39 1.88
CA MET A 26 6.32 1.58 2.58
C MET A 26 5.69 0.53 3.50
N ARG A 27 6.15 -0.73 3.35
CA ARG A 27 5.65 -1.88 4.11
C ARG A 27 6.21 -1.88 5.54
N ALA A 28 5.56 -1.17 6.45
CA ALA A 28 5.95 -1.08 7.87
C ALA A 28 5.58 -2.32 8.73
N GLY A 29 5.29 -3.47 8.11
CA GLY A 29 4.97 -4.73 8.80
C GLY A 29 3.60 -4.78 9.45
N LYS A 30 2.75 -3.76 9.23
CA LYS A 30 1.30 -3.83 9.45
C LYS A 30 0.62 -4.18 8.13
N ALA A 31 -0.35 -5.09 8.19
CA ALA A 31 -1.20 -5.35 7.04
C ALA A 31 -2.10 -4.13 6.79
N SER A 32 -1.96 -3.48 5.64
CA SER A 32 -2.79 -2.36 5.21
C SER A 32 -3.56 -2.74 3.94
N VAL A 33 -4.78 -2.21 3.80
CA VAL A 33 -5.65 -2.45 2.65
C VAL A 33 -5.03 -1.94 1.35
N SER A 34 -4.24 -0.86 1.44
CA SER A 34 -3.53 -0.23 0.30
C SER A 34 -2.51 -1.15 -0.37
N LEU A 35 -2.09 -2.25 0.27
CA LEU A 35 -1.21 -3.24 -0.35
C LEU A 35 -1.89 -3.96 -1.54
N LEU A 36 -3.23 -4.01 -1.55
CA LEU A 36 -4.01 -4.66 -2.60
C LEU A 36 -4.38 -3.72 -3.75
N ASP A 37 -4.07 -2.42 -3.67
CA ASP A 37 -4.42 -1.42 -4.71
C ASP A 37 -3.79 -1.75 -6.07
N LYS A 38 -2.62 -2.42 -6.05
CA LYS A 38 -1.88 -2.81 -7.26
C LYS A 38 -2.34 -4.14 -7.85
N VAL A 39 -3.19 -4.89 -7.15
CA VAL A 39 -3.64 -6.21 -7.59
C VAL A 39 -4.89 -6.05 -8.44
N VAL A 40 -4.75 -6.42 -9.70
CA VAL A 40 -5.82 -6.39 -10.70
C VAL A 40 -6.18 -7.83 -11.04
N VAL A 41 -7.47 -8.12 -11.08
CA VAL A 41 -8.03 -9.44 -11.40
C VAL A 41 -8.87 -9.29 -12.65
N ASP A 42 -8.69 -10.20 -13.60
CA ASP A 42 -9.59 -10.26 -14.75
C ASP A 42 -10.94 -10.82 -14.31
N TYR A 43 -11.95 -9.96 -14.37
CA TYR A 43 -13.35 -10.35 -14.16
C TYR A 43 -14.09 -10.19 -15.48
N TYR A 44 -14.54 -11.32 -16.04
CA TYR A 44 -15.22 -11.36 -17.34
C TYR A 44 -14.49 -10.59 -18.46
N GLY A 45 -13.16 -10.68 -18.49
CA GLY A 45 -12.33 -10.04 -19.53
C GLY A 45 -12.05 -8.54 -19.30
N CYS A 46 -12.49 -7.98 -18.17
CA CYS A 46 -12.14 -6.62 -17.76
C CYS A 46 -11.18 -6.64 -16.55
N PRO A 47 -10.03 -5.95 -16.63
CA PRO A 47 -9.12 -5.81 -15.51
C PRO A 47 -9.77 -4.98 -14.40
N THR A 48 -10.13 -5.63 -13.29
CA THR A 48 -10.84 -5.02 -12.17
C THR A 48 -9.98 -5.06 -10.90
N PRO A 49 -9.84 -3.95 -10.16
CA PRO A 49 -9.13 -3.96 -8.88
C PRO A 49 -9.80 -4.87 -7.84
N VAL A 50 -9.01 -5.60 -7.05
CA VAL A 50 -9.53 -6.51 -6.01
C VAL A 50 -10.47 -5.81 -5.03
N GLN A 51 -10.21 -4.54 -4.71
CA GLN A 51 -11.06 -3.74 -3.81
C GLN A 51 -12.50 -3.58 -4.27
N GLN A 52 -12.74 -3.60 -5.59
CA GLN A 52 -14.09 -3.47 -6.14
C GLN A 52 -14.84 -4.82 -6.13
N MET A 53 -14.09 -5.92 -6.21
CA MET A 53 -14.63 -7.28 -6.25
C MET A 53 -14.78 -7.93 -4.87
N ALA A 54 -14.16 -7.37 -3.84
CA ALA A 54 -14.13 -7.95 -2.51
C ALA A 54 -14.09 -6.91 -1.39
N ALA A 55 -14.76 -7.21 -0.28
CA ALA A 55 -14.60 -6.50 0.97
C ALA A 55 -13.27 -6.89 1.63
N VAL A 56 -12.39 -5.91 1.84
CA VAL A 56 -11.10 -6.13 2.49
C VAL A 56 -11.14 -5.59 3.91
N SER A 57 -10.74 -6.42 4.88
CA SER A 57 -10.64 -6.05 6.28
C SER A 57 -9.32 -6.53 6.89
N VAL A 58 -8.84 -5.80 7.90
CA VAL A 58 -7.62 -6.16 8.63
C VAL A 58 -8.02 -6.80 9.96
N SER A 59 -7.65 -8.06 10.15
CA SER A 59 -7.81 -8.81 11.39
C SER A 59 -6.46 -8.91 12.11
N GLU A 60 -6.44 -8.60 13.42
CA GLU A 60 -5.24 -8.74 14.28
C GLU A 60 -3.97 -8.01 13.79
N GLY A 61 -4.11 -7.04 12.87
CA GLY A 61 -3.03 -6.22 12.32
C GLY A 61 -2.01 -6.94 11.41
N ARG A 62 -2.10 -8.28 11.32
CA ARG A 62 -1.20 -9.17 10.56
C ARG A 62 -1.93 -10.09 9.59
N ASN A 63 -3.21 -10.34 9.84
CA ASN A 63 -4.07 -11.11 8.98
C ASN A 63 -4.93 -10.16 8.15
N LEU A 64 -4.87 -10.27 6.84
CA LEU A 64 -5.74 -9.54 5.95
C LEU A 64 -6.79 -10.49 5.40
N VAL A 65 -8.05 -10.07 5.50
CA VAL A 65 -9.21 -10.88 5.21
C VAL A 65 -9.90 -10.27 4.00
N ILE A 66 -9.96 -11.03 2.92
CA ILE A 66 -10.59 -10.65 1.65
C ILE A 66 -11.85 -11.50 1.50
N GLN A 67 -13.00 -10.84 1.52
CA GLN A 67 -14.30 -11.47 1.35
C GLN A 67 -14.87 -11.05 -0.02
N PRO A 68 -14.75 -11.90 -1.05
CA PRO A 68 -15.32 -11.59 -2.36
C PRO A 68 -16.85 -11.55 -2.31
N TRP A 69 -17.44 -10.68 -3.13
CA TRP A 69 -18.89 -10.61 -3.30
C TRP A 69 -19.44 -11.84 -4.04
N ASP A 70 -18.62 -12.42 -4.92
CA ASP A 70 -18.94 -13.61 -5.70
C ASP A 70 -17.94 -14.74 -5.41
N VAL A 71 -18.44 -15.85 -4.90
CA VAL A 71 -17.65 -17.04 -4.51
C VAL A 71 -16.95 -17.67 -5.72
N SER A 72 -17.48 -17.52 -6.93
CA SER A 72 -16.87 -18.05 -8.16
C SER A 72 -15.50 -17.40 -8.47
N THR A 73 -15.29 -16.18 -7.98
CA THR A 73 -14.08 -15.38 -8.22
C THR A 73 -12.94 -15.66 -7.24
N ILE A 74 -13.16 -16.55 -6.26
CA ILE A 74 -12.15 -16.89 -5.25
C ILE A 74 -10.86 -17.40 -5.92
N ASN A 75 -10.98 -18.32 -6.88
CA ASN A 75 -9.82 -18.92 -7.54
C ASN A 75 -9.06 -17.92 -8.42
N THR A 76 -9.76 -16.95 -9.02
CA THR A 76 -9.11 -15.90 -9.83
C THR A 76 -8.39 -14.89 -8.95
N ILE A 77 -9.00 -14.50 -7.81
CA ILE A 77 -8.38 -13.61 -6.83
C ILE A 77 -7.16 -14.29 -6.18
N GLU A 78 -7.26 -15.57 -5.83
CA GLU A 78 -6.17 -16.36 -5.27
C GLU A 78 -4.95 -16.37 -6.19
N LYS A 79 -5.17 -16.67 -7.48
CA LYS A 79 -4.11 -16.66 -8.50
C LYS A 79 -3.51 -15.28 -8.70
N ALA A 80 -4.32 -14.24 -8.73
CA ALA A 80 -3.82 -12.87 -8.88
C ALA A 80 -2.96 -12.43 -7.69
N ILE A 81 -3.34 -12.82 -6.47
CA ILE A 81 -2.55 -12.53 -5.27
C ILE A 81 -1.24 -13.31 -5.25
N GLN A 82 -1.25 -14.59 -5.68
CA GLN A 82 -0.03 -15.39 -5.80
C GLN A 82 0.90 -14.87 -6.91
N ALA A 83 0.35 -14.41 -8.02
CA ALA A 83 1.10 -13.79 -9.11
C ALA A 83 1.63 -12.40 -8.75
N SER A 84 1.03 -11.75 -7.74
CA SER A 84 1.50 -10.47 -7.24
C SER A 84 2.74 -10.64 -6.37
N ASP A 85 3.68 -9.69 -6.44
CA ASP A 85 4.90 -9.62 -5.61
C ASP A 85 4.64 -9.36 -4.11
N LEU A 86 3.46 -9.73 -3.60
CA LEU A 86 3.10 -9.61 -2.19
C LEU A 86 3.93 -10.56 -1.31
N GLY A 87 4.36 -11.71 -1.87
CA GLY A 87 5.22 -12.68 -1.21
C GLY A 87 4.56 -13.40 -0.03
N VAL A 88 3.23 -13.49 -0.06
CA VAL A 88 2.39 -14.16 0.95
C VAL A 88 1.45 -15.13 0.27
N ASN A 89 1.28 -16.31 0.87
CA ASN A 89 0.37 -17.32 0.35
C ASN A 89 -1.05 -17.07 0.87
N PRO A 90 -2.05 -16.98 -0.01
CA PRO A 90 -3.46 -16.93 0.38
C PRO A 90 -3.89 -18.26 1.01
N MET A 91 -4.59 -18.18 2.13
CA MET A 91 -5.28 -19.29 2.78
C MET A 91 -6.77 -19.20 2.43
N ASN A 92 -7.31 -20.24 1.80
CA ASN A 92 -8.68 -20.23 1.29
C ASN A 92 -9.62 -21.00 2.22
N ASP A 93 -10.63 -20.32 2.78
CA ASP A 93 -11.68 -20.92 3.62
C ASP A 93 -13.00 -21.15 2.83
N GLY A 94 -12.96 -21.06 1.50
CA GLY A 94 -14.10 -21.30 0.59
C GLY A 94 -15.12 -20.17 0.49
N LYS A 95 -15.16 -19.24 1.45
CA LYS A 95 -15.91 -17.97 1.37
C LYS A 95 -15.04 -16.73 1.54
N VAL A 96 -13.85 -16.91 2.12
CA VAL A 96 -12.97 -15.83 2.54
C VAL A 96 -11.53 -16.26 2.27
N ILE A 97 -10.73 -15.32 1.78
CA ILE A 97 -9.30 -15.51 1.55
C ILE A 97 -8.55 -14.78 2.67
N ARG A 98 -7.62 -15.47 3.32
CA ARG A 98 -6.83 -14.96 4.44
C ARG A 98 -5.37 -14.84 4.02
N LEU A 99 -4.79 -13.65 4.15
CA LEU A 99 -3.37 -13.40 3.92
C LEU A 99 -2.69 -13.17 5.26
N ASN A 100 -1.74 -14.04 5.61
CA ASN A 100 -0.93 -13.88 6.80
C ASN A 100 0.43 -13.29 6.43
N PHE A 101 0.72 -12.10 6.96
CA PHE A 101 2.00 -11.45 6.73
C PHE A 101 3.03 -11.89 7.79
N PRO A 102 4.17 -12.47 7.38
CA PRO A 102 5.22 -12.85 8.32
C PRO A 102 5.82 -11.62 9.02
N PRO A 103 6.38 -11.80 10.23
CA PRO A 103 7.02 -10.70 10.94
C PRO A 103 8.24 -10.16 10.17
N LEU A 104 8.44 -8.84 10.26
CA LEU A 104 9.68 -8.23 9.80
C LEU A 104 10.86 -8.75 10.63
N THR A 105 11.89 -9.27 9.94
CA THR A 105 13.18 -9.59 10.56
C THR A 105 13.91 -8.30 10.98
N GLU A 106 14.83 -8.40 11.93
CA GLU A 106 15.60 -7.23 12.39
C GLU A 106 16.40 -6.56 11.27
N GLU A 107 16.98 -7.34 10.37
CA GLU A 107 17.72 -6.83 9.22
C GLU A 107 16.83 -5.99 8.29
N LYS A 108 15.63 -6.50 7.94
CA LYS A 108 14.66 -5.76 7.12
C LYS A 108 14.16 -4.50 7.84
N ARG A 109 13.99 -4.54 9.17
CA ARG A 109 13.60 -3.36 9.95
C ARG A 109 14.68 -2.28 9.94
N LYS A 110 15.96 -2.65 10.03
CA LYS A 110 17.09 -1.70 9.93
C LYS A 110 17.18 -1.06 8.54
N LEU A 111 16.95 -1.84 7.48
CA LEU A 111 16.93 -1.32 6.10
C LEU A 111 15.78 -0.32 5.90
N LEU A 112 14.57 -0.66 6.34
CA LEU A 112 13.42 0.25 6.28
C LEU A 112 13.67 1.55 7.05
N ALA A 113 14.26 1.48 8.24
CA ALA A 113 14.59 2.69 9.01
C ALA A 113 15.57 3.60 8.26
N LYS A 114 16.54 3.02 7.54
CA LYS A 114 17.49 3.78 6.71
C LYS A 114 16.80 4.44 5.50
N GLU A 115 15.89 3.72 4.84
CA GLU A 115 15.10 4.25 3.73
C GLU A 115 14.19 5.40 4.16
N VAL A 116 13.46 5.23 5.29
CA VAL A 116 12.62 6.30 5.87
C VAL A 116 13.43 7.56 6.16
N GLY A 117 14.64 7.41 6.70
CA GLY A 117 15.55 8.52 6.95
C GLY A 117 15.98 9.23 5.66
N LYS A 118 16.23 8.47 4.59
CA LYS A 118 16.58 9.02 3.26
C LYS A 118 15.44 9.86 2.69
N TYR A 119 14.22 9.32 2.64
CA TYR A 119 13.05 10.05 2.14
C TYR A 119 12.74 11.31 2.97
N ALA A 120 12.91 11.23 4.29
CA ALA A 120 12.75 12.39 5.16
C ALA A 120 13.71 13.53 4.81
N GLU A 121 14.97 13.22 4.51
CA GLU A 121 15.94 14.25 4.16
C GLU A 121 15.71 14.81 2.74
N GLU A 122 15.34 13.96 1.78
CA GLU A 122 14.96 14.40 0.43
C GLU A 122 13.80 15.40 0.47
N ALA A 123 12.76 15.13 1.26
CA ALA A 123 11.65 16.06 1.43
C ALA A 123 12.07 17.38 2.11
N LYS A 124 12.93 17.33 3.13
CA LYS A 124 13.46 18.55 3.77
C LYS A 124 14.29 19.39 2.79
N VAL A 125 15.13 18.76 1.98
CA VAL A 125 15.91 19.44 0.93
C VAL A 125 14.97 20.10 -0.08
N ALA A 126 13.93 19.40 -0.53
CA ALA A 126 12.92 19.96 -1.43
C ALA A 126 12.23 21.19 -0.84
N VAL A 127 11.78 21.14 0.43
CA VAL A 127 11.16 22.28 1.11
C VAL A 127 12.13 23.45 1.27
N ARG A 128 13.40 23.17 1.63
CA ARG A 128 14.45 24.20 1.71
C ARG A 128 14.74 24.84 0.35
N SER A 129 14.65 24.08 -0.74
CA SER A 129 14.80 24.57 -2.11
C SER A 129 13.64 25.48 -2.52
N ILE A 130 12.39 25.12 -2.18
CA ILE A 130 11.21 25.95 -2.45
C ILE A 130 11.24 27.28 -1.67
N ARG A 131 11.88 27.29 -0.50
CA ARG A 131 12.06 28.50 0.32
C ARG A 131 13.16 29.44 -0.22
N ARG A 132 14.13 28.94 -0.98
CA ARG A 132 15.19 29.77 -1.58
C ARG A 132 14.62 30.59 -2.72
#